data_AF-A0A7Y9TJQ7-F1
#
_entry.id   AF-A0A7Y9TJQ7-F1
#
_cell.length_a   1.000
_cell.length_b   1.000
_cell.length_c   1.000
_cell.angle_alpha   90.00
_cell.angle_beta   90.00
_cell.angle_gamma   90.00
#
_symmetry.space_group_name_H-M   'P 1'
#
loop_
_entity.id
_entity.type
_entity.pdbx_description
1 polymer ?
#
loop_
_entity_poly.entity_id
_entity_poly.type
_entity_poly.pdbx_seq_one_letter_code
_entity_poly.pdbx_strand_id
1 'polypeptide(L)'
;MPTNDDNLEIKPQPHGHSGPRDAENPGYETTDINVSGVAVFLAGLFGSVLIFFVFCFGMGKVINNALEKQDGPVNKWNEVSSFAGAAGAGGKRQDLANNPELEQKALAQLTTAFPNPRLDVDDGEQGTADLHAREDLLLDHYSSADRGTVRIPIDQAMELIAKKGLPVAAPSAGEALMAGDAKPVIQVPLTTGFARTGYELDVIEARAQKMSYGKAEESERAELKTTK
;
A
#
# COMPACT_ATOMS: atom_id res chain seq x y z
N MET A 1 7.94 56.62 93.52
CA MET A 1 6.48 56.47 93.76
C MET A 1 5.79 56.86 92.46
N PRO A 2 4.80 56.12 91.94
CA PRO A 2 4.10 54.90 92.42
C PRO A 2 4.72 53.62 91.81
N THR A 3 5.01 52.52 92.53
CA THR A 3 4.15 51.42 93.06
C THR A 3 3.39 50.62 91.99
N ASN A 4 4.07 49.56 91.55
CA ASN A 4 3.50 48.38 90.91
C ASN A 4 2.48 47.74 91.85
N ASP A 5 1.24 47.59 91.38
CA ASP A 5 0.30 46.56 91.81
C ASP A 5 -0.83 46.55 90.78
N ASP A 6 -0.74 45.66 89.79
CA ASP A 6 -1.90 45.18 89.05
C ASP A 6 -1.66 43.71 88.72
N ASN A 7 -2.09 42.92 89.71
CA ASN A 7 -2.44 41.51 89.68
C ASN A 7 -2.75 40.98 88.26
N LEU A 8 -1.86 40.17 87.71
CA LEU A 8 -2.08 39.37 86.51
C LEU A 8 -3.05 38.23 86.84
N GLU A 9 -4.33 38.55 86.99
CA GLU A 9 -5.38 37.55 86.99
C GLU A 9 -5.68 37.17 85.53
N ILE A 10 -4.93 36.18 85.03
CA ILE A 10 -5.25 35.47 83.80
C ILE A 10 -6.57 34.73 84.04
N LYS A 11 -7.69 35.39 83.76
CA LYS A 11 -8.96 34.69 83.55
C LYS A 11 -8.84 33.94 82.22
N PRO A 12 -8.92 32.60 82.19
CA PRO A 12 -9.08 31.90 80.93
C PRO A 12 -10.39 32.37 80.31
N GLN A 13 -10.31 33.04 79.17
CA GLN A 13 -11.49 33.31 78.34
C GLN A 13 -12.01 31.94 77.87
N PRO A 14 -13.26 31.57 78.17
CA PRO A 14 -13.86 30.40 77.56
C PRO A 14 -14.17 30.76 76.10
N HIS A 15 -13.24 30.46 75.19
CA HIS A 15 -13.56 30.33 73.78
C HIS A 15 -14.44 29.09 73.61
N GLY A 16 -15.75 29.29 73.68
CA GLY A 16 -16.72 28.21 73.58
C GLY A 16 -18.14 28.74 73.72
N HIS A 17 -18.62 29.48 72.72
CA HIS A 17 -20.06 29.57 72.50
C HIS A 17 -20.56 28.21 71.97
N SER A 18 -20.63 27.23 72.86
CA SER A 18 -21.42 26.03 72.68
C SER A 18 -22.77 26.27 73.35
N GLY A 19 -23.76 26.64 72.55
CA GLY A 19 -25.15 26.54 72.98
C GLY A 19 -25.52 25.08 73.30
N PRO A 20 -26.62 24.83 74.03
CA PRO A 20 -27.07 23.47 74.32
C PRO A 20 -27.20 22.66 73.03
N ARG A 21 -26.50 21.51 72.97
CA ARG A 21 -26.60 20.56 71.87
C ARG A 21 -27.82 19.70 72.13
N ASP A 22 -28.96 20.19 71.66
CA ASP A 22 -30.24 19.52 71.82
C ASP A 22 -30.56 18.71 70.56
N ALA A 23 -31.54 17.81 70.62
CA ALA A 23 -31.90 16.95 69.48
C ALA A 23 -32.24 17.74 68.20
N GLU A 24 -32.66 19.00 68.36
CA GLU A 24 -33.00 19.93 67.28
C GLU A 24 -31.80 20.75 66.79
N ASN A 25 -30.70 20.84 67.55
CA ASN A 25 -29.52 21.66 67.23
C ASN A 25 -28.21 20.89 67.51
N PRO A 26 -27.88 19.88 66.69
CA PRO A 26 -26.79 18.94 66.98
C PRO A 26 -25.38 19.52 66.76
N GLY A 27 -25.26 20.79 66.39
CA GLY A 27 -23.97 21.48 66.23
C GLY A 27 -23.23 21.16 64.92
N TYR A 28 -23.92 20.56 63.95
CA TYR A 28 -23.48 20.37 62.57
C TYR A 28 -24.64 20.66 61.61
N GLU A 29 -24.33 20.95 60.36
CA GLU A 29 -25.33 21.22 59.32
C GLU A 29 -26.10 19.94 59.02
N THR A 30 -27.41 19.94 59.23
CA THR A 30 -28.28 18.75 59.04
C THR A 30 -28.81 18.61 57.61
N THR A 31 -28.39 19.49 56.71
CA THR A 31 -28.80 19.49 55.30
C THR A 31 -27.56 19.43 54.42
N ASP A 32 -27.34 18.30 53.76
CA ASP A 32 -26.07 18.05 53.07
C ASP A 32 -25.90 18.85 51.76
N ILE A 33 -26.96 19.39 51.14
CA ILE A 33 -26.89 20.21 49.90
C ILE A 33 -28.20 20.96 49.59
N ASN A 34 -28.10 22.07 48.82
CA ASN A 34 -29.28 22.78 48.27
C ASN A 34 -29.86 22.05 47.04
N VAL A 35 -30.91 21.25 47.26
CA VAL A 35 -31.62 20.48 46.22
C VAL A 35 -32.16 21.37 45.10
N SER A 36 -32.63 22.58 45.42
CA SER A 36 -33.15 23.53 44.43
C SER A 36 -32.05 24.01 43.48
N GLY A 37 -30.85 24.27 44.01
CA GLY A 37 -29.68 24.63 43.20
C GLY A 37 -29.24 23.50 42.26
N VAL A 38 -29.23 22.26 42.75
CA VAL A 38 -28.91 21.08 41.93
C VAL A 38 -29.95 20.87 40.82
N ALA A 39 -31.25 21.05 41.12
CA ALA A 39 -32.31 20.90 40.13
C ALA A 39 -32.20 21.93 38.99
N VAL A 40 -31.94 23.21 39.31
CA VAL A 40 -31.74 24.27 38.31
C VAL A 40 -30.46 24.02 37.50
N PHE A 41 -29.39 23.55 38.13
CA PHE A 41 -28.15 23.19 37.46
C PHE A 41 -28.36 22.06 36.43
N LEU A 42 -29.05 20.98 36.82
CA LEU A 42 -29.34 19.86 35.91
C LEU A 42 -30.25 20.27 34.75
N ALA A 43 -31.27 21.08 35.02
CA ALA A 43 -32.14 21.61 33.97
C ALA A 43 -31.36 22.50 32.98
N GLY A 44 -30.47 23.35 33.48
CA GLY A 44 -29.59 24.18 32.66
C GLY A 44 -28.60 23.37 31.82
N LEU A 45 -27.97 22.35 32.41
CA LEU A 45 -27.05 21.45 31.71
C LEU A 45 -27.78 20.70 30.59
N PHE A 46 -28.97 20.14 30.88
CA PHE A 46 -29.77 19.44 29.89
C PHE A 46 -30.19 20.36 28.73
N GLY A 47 -30.63 21.59 29.05
CA GLY A 47 -30.95 22.59 28.04
C GLY A 47 -29.75 22.94 27.15
N SER A 48 -28.57 23.14 27.75
CA SER A 48 -27.33 23.41 27.01
C SER A 48 -26.96 22.27 26.05
N VAL A 49 -27.03 21.02 26.52
CA VAL A 49 -26.75 19.83 25.69
C VAL A 49 -27.75 19.72 24.54
N LEU A 50 -29.03 19.96 24.78
CA LEU A 50 -30.06 19.94 23.73
C LEU A 50 -29.81 21.01 22.67
N ILE A 51 -29.49 22.24 23.07
CA ILE A 51 -29.20 23.33 22.13
C ILE A 51 -27.97 22.99 21.29
N PHE A 52 -26.91 22.49 21.92
CA PHE A 52 -25.70 22.08 21.22
C PHE A 52 -25.95 20.92 20.25
N PHE A 53 -26.76 19.93 20.67
CA PHE A 53 -27.15 18.82 19.82
C PHE A 53 -27.92 19.30 18.58
N VAL A 54 -28.92 20.18 18.75
CA VAL A 54 -29.68 20.73 17.62
C VAL A 54 -28.79 21.54 16.69
N PHE A 55 -27.87 22.34 17.24
CA PHE A 55 -26.91 23.11 16.46
C PHE A 55 -25.98 22.19 15.64
N CYS A 56 -25.33 21.23 16.27
CA CYS A 56 -24.45 20.26 15.60
C CYS A 56 -25.20 19.42 14.57
N PHE A 57 -26.42 18.98 14.88
CA PHE A 57 -27.25 18.21 13.95
C PHE A 57 -27.67 19.05 12.74
N GLY A 58 -28.09 20.30 12.97
CA GLY A 58 -28.44 21.24 11.90
C GLY A 58 -27.25 21.55 11.00
N MET A 59 -26.10 21.87 11.59
CA MET A 59 -24.88 22.17 10.85
C MET A 59 -24.36 20.97 10.08
N GLY A 60 -24.38 19.79 10.70
CA GLY A 60 -24.03 18.52 10.05
C GLY A 60 -24.94 18.24 8.84
N LYS A 61 -26.25 18.49 8.96
CA LYS A 61 -27.20 18.31 7.86
C LYS A 61 -26.94 19.29 6.71
N VAL A 62 -26.60 20.55 7.01
CA VAL A 62 -26.28 21.57 5.99
C VAL A 62 -25.00 21.22 5.26
N ILE A 63 -23.93 20.87 5.99
CA ILE A 63 -22.64 20.49 5.41
C ILE A 63 -22.80 19.24 4.55
N ASN A 64 -23.51 18.22 5.05
CA ASN A 64 -23.74 17.00 4.27
C ASN A 64 -24.53 17.27 2.98
N ASN A 65 -25.56 18.13 3.03
CA ASN A 65 -26.30 18.52 1.83
C ASN A 65 -25.46 19.34 0.84
N ALA A 66 -24.56 20.19 1.35
CA ALA A 66 -23.66 20.98 0.52
C ALA A 66 -22.58 20.10 -0.16
N LEU A 67 -22.03 19.13 0.56
CA LEU A 67 -21.07 18.15 0.04
C LEU A 67 -21.72 17.28 -1.03
N GLU A 68 -22.92 16.74 -0.77
CA GLU A 68 -23.66 15.90 -1.74
C GLU A 68 -23.96 16.65 -3.05
N LYS A 69 -24.20 17.97 -2.99
CA LYS A 69 -24.37 18.81 -4.19
C LYS A 69 -23.08 19.07 -4.96
N GLN A 70 -21.93 19.10 -4.27
CA GLN A 70 -20.62 19.33 -4.90
C GLN A 70 -20.03 18.05 -5.49
N ASP A 71 -20.21 16.92 -4.81
CA ASP A 71 -19.67 15.62 -5.23
C ASP A 71 -20.33 15.08 -6.49
N GLY A 72 -21.57 15.49 -6.78
CA GLY A 72 -22.31 15.09 -7.98
C GLY A 72 -22.70 13.59 -7.97
N PRO A 73 -23.36 13.09 -9.03
CA PRO A 73 -23.71 11.68 -9.13
C PRO A 73 -22.44 10.81 -9.17
N VAL A 74 -22.50 9.65 -8.50
CA VAL A 74 -21.38 8.72 -8.37
C VAL A 74 -20.82 8.39 -9.76
N ASN A 75 -19.56 8.78 -9.99
CA ASN A 75 -18.82 8.48 -11.20
C ASN A 75 -17.70 7.47 -10.87
N LYS A 76 -17.07 6.90 -11.90
CA LYS A 76 -16.01 5.88 -11.75
C LYS A 76 -14.82 6.31 -10.88
N TRP A 77 -14.64 7.62 -10.65
CA TRP A 77 -13.55 8.18 -9.84
C TRP A 77 -13.96 8.43 -8.38
N ASN A 78 -15.23 8.72 -8.13
CA ASN A 78 -15.81 8.89 -6.79
C ASN A 78 -16.30 7.56 -6.18
N GLU A 79 -16.35 6.50 -6.99
CA GLU A 79 -16.59 5.13 -6.52
C GLU A 79 -15.39 4.60 -5.73
N VAL A 80 -14.16 5.07 -5.99
CA VAL A 80 -12.96 4.55 -5.31
C VAL A 80 -12.79 5.12 -3.89
N SER A 81 -13.20 6.36 -3.64
CA SER A 81 -13.23 6.95 -2.29
C SER A 81 -14.28 6.28 -1.39
N SER A 82 -15.20 5.54 -1.97
CA SER A 82 -16.20 4.75 -1.25
C SER A 82 -15.72 3.41 -0.72
N PHE A 83 -14.47 3.05 -1.00
CA PHE A 83 -13.76 1.93 -0.40
C PHE A 83 -13.68 2.03 1.13
N ALA A 84 -13.85 3.23 1.70
CA ALA A 84 -14.12 3.44 3.11
C ALA A 84 -15.62 3.25 3.44
N GLY A 85 -16.16 2.04 3.22
CA GLY A 85 -17.38 1.52 3.84
C GLY A 85 -18.70 2.29 3.66
N ALA A 86 -18.80 3.24 2.71
CA ALA A 86 -19.93 4.18 2.65
C ALA A 86 -20.77 4.16 1.36
N ALA A 87 -20.27 3.77 0.18
CA ALA A 87 -21.12 3.82 -1.03
C ALA A 87 -21.98 2.57 -1.27
N GLY A 88 -21.70 1.44 -0.61
CA GLY A 88 -22.53 0.24 -0.77
C GLY A 88 -23.92 0.36 -0.12
N ALA A 89 -24.12 1.29 0.82
CA ALA A 89 -25.29 1.32 1.70
C ALA A 89 -25.91 2.72 1.85
N GLY A 90 -25.94 3.51 0.77
CA GLY A 90 -26.65 4.79 0.73
C GLY A 90 -26.23 5.77 1.83
N GLY A 91 -24.92 5.89 2.09
CA GLY A 91 -24.38 6.79 3.11
C GLY A 91 -24.42 6.26 4.55
N LYS A 92 -24.88 5.02 4.77
CA LYS A 92 -24.75 4.34 6.07
C LYS A 92 -23.44 3.57 6.08
N ARG A 93 -22.53 3.90 7.01
CA ARG A 93 -21.35 3.08 7.31
C ARG A 93 -21.84 1.76 7.90
N GLN A 94 -22.11 0.79 7.02
CA GLN A 94 -22.57 -0.51 7.48
C GLN A 94 -21.35 -1.33 7.85
N ASP A 95 -21.19 -1.42 9.17
CA ASP A 95 -20.34 -2.34 9.90
C ASP A 95 -18.82 -2.15 9.77
N LEU A 96 -18.20 -1.66 10.85
CA LEU A 96 -16.77 -1.72 11.09
C LEU A 96 -16.32 -3.14 11.49
N ALA A 97 -17.05 -4.18 11.08
CA ALA A 97 -16.66 -5.55 11.32
C ALA A 97 -15.52 -5.91 10.37
N ASN A 98 -14.29 -5.92 10.91
CA ASN A 98 -13.12 -6.52 10.25
C ASN A 98 -13.43 -7.99 9.98
N ASN A 99 -13.95 -8.31 8.78
CA ASN A 99 -14.01 -9.66 8.27
C ASN A 99 -12.78 -9.88 7.38
N PRO A 100 -11.88 -10.81 7.71
CA PRO A 100 -10.70 -11.09 6.89
C PRO A 100 -11.07 -11.49 5.45
N GLU A 101 -12.25 -12.06 5.23
CA GLU A 101 -12.73 -12.40 3.88
C GLU A 101 -13.09 -11.15 3.05
N LEU A 102 -13.64 -10.10 3.68
CA LEU A 102 -13.93 -8.83 3.00
C LEU A 102 -12.64 -8.08 2.67
N GLU A 103 -11.65 -8.11 3.57
CA GLU A 103 -10.34 -7.52 3.34
C GLU A 103 -9.57 -8.23 2.22
N GLN A 104 -9.61 -9.57 2.18
CA GLN A 104 -9.04 -10.35 1.09
C GLN A 104 -9.71 -10.07 -0.26
N LYS A 105 -11.05 -9.99 -0.28
CA LYS A 105 -11.80 -9.66 -1.49
C LYS A 105 -11.51 -8.24 -1.97
N ALA A 106 -11.38 -7.29 -1.05
CA ALA A 106 -11.00 -5.92 -1.31
C ALA A 106 -9.58 -5.83 -1.90
N LEU A 107 -8.61 -6.53 -1.31
CA LEU A 107 -7.25 -6.65 -1.85
C LEU A 107 -7.24 -7.28 -3.25
N ALA A 108 -7.99 -8.36 -3.48
CA ALA A 108 -8.11 -8.99 -4.79
C ALA A 108 -8.69 -8.03 -5.86
N GLN A 109 -9.71 -7.24 -5.50
CA GLN A 109 -10.26 -6.22 -6.39
C GLN A 109 -9.25 -5.12 -6.70
N LEU A 110 -8.49 -4.66 -5.71
CA LEU A 110 -7.38 -3.71 -5.91
C LEU A 110 -6.33 -4.30 -6.86
N THR A 111 -5.93 -5.57 -6.70
CA THR A 111 -4.97 -6.21 -7.61
C THR A 111 -5.48 -6.37 -9.04
N THR A 112 -6.80 -6.43 -9.25
CA THR A 112 -7.41 -6.51 -10.59
C THR A 112 -7.52 -5.13 -11.24
N ALA A 113 -7.66 -4.07 -10.42
CA ALA A 113 -7.75 -2.69 -10.89
C ALA A 113 -6.41 -2.12 -11.37
N PHE A 114 -5.28 -2.75 -11.03
CA PHE A 114 -3.97 -2.40 -11.61
C PHE A 114 -3.81 -3.11 -12.95
N PRO A 115 -3.93 -2.40 -14.09
CA PRO A 115 -3.69 -2.99 -15.40
C PRO A 115 -2.26 -3.49 -15.49
N ASN A 116 -2.05 -4.63 -16.15
CA ASN A 116 -0.71 -5.09 -16.52
C ASN A 116 -0.01 -3.98 -17.33
N PRO A 117 1.31 -3.73 -17.16
CA PRO A 117 2.34 -4.56 -16.53
C PRO A 117 2.54 -4.31 -15.02
N ARG A 118 2.69 -5.40 -14.26
CA ARG A 118 3.02 -5.37 -12.83
C ARG A 118 4.53 -5.36 -12.66
N LEU A 119 5.02 -4.72 -11.59
CA LEU A 119 6.41 -4.86 -11.18
C LEU A 119 6.63 -6.33 -10.76
N ASP A 120 7.67 -6.96 -11.29
CA ASP A 120 8.03 -8.30 -10.87
C ASP A 120 8.42 -8.28 -9.38
N VAL A 121 7.92 -9.24 -8.61
CA VAL A 121 8.15 -9.31 -7.15
C VAL A 121 9.39 -10.14 -6.80
N ASP A 122 9.93 -10.84 -7.79
CA ASP A 122 11.16 -11.60 -7.72
C ASP A 122 12.34 -10.74 -8.21
N ASP A 123 13.56 -11.21 -8.02
CA ASP A 123 14.81 -10.54 -8.39
C ASP A 123 14.99 -10.38 -9.92
N GLY A 124 14.02 -10.85 -10.72
CA GLY A 124 13.96 -10.73 -12.18
C GLY A 124 14.87 -11.71 -12.94
N GLU A 125 15.81 -12.35 -12.26
CA GLU A 125 16.81 -13.28 -12.80
C GLU A 125 16.17 -14.48 -13.54
N GLN A 126 15.07 -15.03 -13.02
CA GLN A 126 14.37 -16.12 -13.70
C GLN A 126 13.69 -15.66 -14.98
N GLY A 127 13.09 -14.47 -14.97
CA GLY A 127 12.43 -13.88 -16.13
C GLY A 127 13.43 -13.57 -17.25
N THR A 128 14.62 -13.04 -16.92
CA THR A 128 15.70 -12.80 -17.89
C THR A 128 16.27 -14.11 -18.43
N ALA A 129 16.50 -15.10 -17.57
CA ALA A 129 17.02 -16.40 -17.97
C ALA A 129 16.09 -17.12 -18.97
N ASP A 130 14.78 -17.11 -18.71
CA ASP A 130 13.79 -17.71 -19.61
C ASP A 130 13.69 -16.96 -20.95
N LEU A 131 13.82 -15.64 -20.93
CA LEU A 131 13.83 -14.83 -22.14
C LEU A 131 15.06 -15.13 -23.01
N HIS A 132 16.26 -15.14 -22.42
CA HIS A 132 17.49 -15.47 -23.14
C HIS A 132 17.49 -16.92 -23.64
N ALA A 133 16.99 -17.88 -22.85
CA ALA A 133 16.88 -19.27 -23.30
C ALA A 133 15.98 -19.41 -24.53
N ARG A 134 14.91 -18.62 -24.64
CA ARG A 134 14.05 -18.60 -25.82
C ARG A 134 14.72 -17.91 -27.00
N GLU A 135 15.47 -16.85 -26.75
CA GLU A 135 16.25 -16.16 -27.77
C GLU A 135 17.31 -17.07 -28.39
N ASP A 136 18.12 -17.74 -27.57
CA ASP A 136 19.14 -18.70 -28.02
C ASP A 136 18.53 -19.76 -28.94
N LEU A 137 17.39 -20.35 -28.56
CA LEU A 137 16.69 -21.34 -29.40
C LEU A 137 16.25 -20.78 -30.75
N LEU A 138 15.90 -19.49 -30.82
CA LEU A 138 15.52 -18.82 -32.07
C LEU A 138 16.73 -18.40 -32.92
N LEU A 139 17.90 -18.23 -32.30
CA LEU A 139 19.15 -17.85 -32.97
C LEU A 139 19.93 -19.07 -33.46
N ASP A 140 19.92 -20.18 -32.73
CA ASP A 140 20.73 -21.36 -33.03
C ASP A 140 20.00 -22.39 -33.91
N HIS A 141 18.68 -22.29 -34.00
CA HIS A 141 17.85 -23.26 -34.70
C HIS A 141 16.92 -22.64 -35.74
N TYR A 142 16.53 -23.47 -36.72
CA TYR A 142 15.51 -23.08 -37.68
C TYR A 142 14.15 -22.96 -36.99
N SER A 143 13.47 -21.85 -37.24
CA SER A 143 12.10 -21.64 -36.80
C SER A 143 11.24 -21.06 -37.92
N SER A 144 9.95 -21.38 -37.90
CA SER A 144 8.98 -20.79 -38.82
C SER A 144 8.58 -19.41 -38.32
N ALA A 145 8.76 -18.39 -39.14
CA ALA A 145 8.19 -17.07 -38.88
C ALA A 145 6.81 -16.95 -39.55
N ASP A 146 5.97 -16.09 -38.99
CA ASP A 146 4.65 -15.83 -39.55
C ASP A 146 4.77 -15.34 -41.01
N ARG A 147 3.78 -15.70 -41.84
CA ARG A 147 3.74 -15.42 -43.30
C ARG A 147 4.69 -16.25 -44.18
N GLY A 148 5.01 -17.49 -43.79
CA GLY A 148 5.70 -18.46 -44.66
C GLY A 148 7.19 -18.18 -44.87
N THR A 149 7.79 -17.37 -44.00
CA THR A 149 9.24 -17.13 -44.01
C THR A 149 9.94 -18.09 -43.03
N VAL A 150 11.10 -18.61 -43.40
CA VAL A 150 11.89 -19.50 -42.53
C VAL A 150 13.03 -18.69 -41.92
N ARG A 151 13.13 -18.71 -40.59
CA ARG A 151 14.25 -18.12 -39.86
C ARG A 151 15.41 -19.11 -39.88
N ILE A 152 16.58 -18.64 -40.29
CA ILE A 152 17.82 -19.42 -40.37
C ILE A 152 18.67 -19.18 -39.12
N PRO A 153 19.48 -20.17 -38.68
CA PRO A 153 20.43 -19.97 -37.60
C PRO A 153 21.39 -18.80 -37.88
N ILE A 154 21.78 -18.09 -36.83
CA ILE A 154 22.59 -16.87 -36.94
C ILE A 154 23.95 -17.14 -37.57
N ASP A 155 24.57 -18.29 -37.27
CA ASP A 155 25.84 -18.71 -37.89
C ASP A 155 25.72 -18.84 -39.41
N GLN A 156 24.63 -19.45 -39.89
CA GLN A 156 24.37 -19.55 -41.32
C GLN A 156 24.03 -18.21 -41.94
N ALA A 157 23.29 -17.35 -41.22
CA ALA A 157 23.00 -16.00 -41.71
C ALA A 157 24.30 -15.21 -41.92
N MET A 158 25.23 -15.26 -40.97
CA MET A 158 26.53 -14.61 -41.07
C MET A 158 27.34 -15.17 -42.24
N GLU A 159 27.36 -16.49 -42.42
CA GLU A 159 28.07 -17.11 -43.55
C GLU A 159 27.48 -16.70 -44.90
N LEU A 160 26.15 -16.65 -45.01
CA LEU A 160 25.46 -16.21 -46.23
C LEU A 160 25.72 -14.73 -46.51
N ILE A 161 25.77 -13.88 -45.49
CA ILE A 161 26.12 -12.45 -45.63
C ILE A 161 27.57 -12.30 -46.07
N ALA A 162 28.50 -13.07 -45.48
CA ALA A 162 29.90 -13.04 -45.87
C ALA A 162 30.08 -13.45 -47.35
N LYS A 163 29.33 -14.46 -47.82
CA LYS A 163 29.36 -14.92 -49.22
C LYS A 163 28.67 -13.95 -50.18
N LYS A 164 27.52 -13.39 -49.80
CA LYS A 164 26.67 -12.55 -50.66
C LYS A 164 27.04 -11.06 -50.63
N GLY A 165 27.80 -10.65 -49.62
CA GLY A 165 28.03 -9.25 -49.28
C GLY A 165 26.83 -8.64 -48.54
N LEU A 166 27.10 -7.70 -47.63
CA LEU A 166 26.04 -6.95 -46.95
C LEU A 166 25.43 -5.94 -47.95
N PRO A 167 24.12 -5.99 -48.22
CA PRO A 167 23.49 -4.99 -49.09
C PRO A 167 23.60 -3.61 -48.43
N VAL A 168 24.26 -2.67 -49.10
CA VAL A 168 24.32 -1.26 -48.66
C VAL A 168 22.95 -0.64 -48.89
N ALA A 169 22.24 -0.34 -47.81
CA ALA A 169 21.03 0.46 -47.87
C ALA A 169 21.40 1.89 -48.33
N ALA A 170 20.62 2.46 -49.24
CA ALA A 170 20.74 3.88 -49.56
C ALA A 170 20.56 4.69 -48.26
N PRO A 171 21.36 5.75 -48.03
CA PRO A 171 21.26 6.55 -46.82
C PRO A 171 19.82 7.06 -46.69
N SER A 172 19.13 6.69 -45.62
CA SER A 172 17.85 7.30 -45.26
C SER A 172 18.09 8.79 -45.07
N ALA A 173 17.31 9.62 -45.76
CA ALA A 173 17.34 11.06 -45.58
C ALA A 173 17.17 11.36 -44.09
N GLY A 174 18.19 11.92 -43.46
CA GLY A 174 18.22 12.18 -42.03
C GLY A 174 17.04 13.04 -41.62
N GLU A 175 16.27 12.55 -40.66
CA GLU A 175 15.29 13.38 -39.95
C GLU A 175 16.03 14.57 -39.31
N ALA A 176 15.42 15.75 -39.41
CA ALA A 176 15.95 16.95 -38.83
C ALA A 176 15.97 16.81 -37.30
N LEU A 177 17.17 16.85 -36.71
CA LEU A 177 17.37 16.84 -35.27
C LEU A 177 16.61 18.01 -34.64
N MET A 178 15.78 17.71 -33.65
CA MET A 178 15.01 18.72 -32.92
C MET A 178 15.90 19.41 -31.89
N ALA A 179 15.50 20.60 -31.43
CA ALA A 179 16.24 21.32 -30.40
C ALA A 179 16.28 20.51 -29.09
N GLY A 180 17.46 20.01 -28.74
CA GLY A 180 17.68 19.13 -27.57
C GLY A 180 18.29 17.77 -27.92
N ASP A 181 18.32 17.39 -29.20
CA ASP A 181 18.93 16.13 -29.64
C ASP A 181 20.46 16.23 -29.60
N ALA A 182 21.07 15.56 -28.62
CA ALA A 182 22.49 15.27 -28.63
C ALA A 182 22.72 13.93 -29.33
N LYS A 183 23.72 13.84 -30.21
CA LYS A 183 24.14 12.55 -30.79
C LYS A 183 24.53 11.62 -29.63
N PRO A 184 23.85 10.48 -29.43
CA PRO A 184 24.18 9.58 -28.34
C PRO A 184 25.61 9.10 -28.53
N VAL A 185 26.50 9.52 -27.61
CA VAL A 185 27.88 9.05 -27.56
C VAL A 185 27.81 7.67 -26.93
N ILE A 186 27.94 6.64 -27.76
CA ILE A 186 28.01 5.26 -27.30
C ILE A 186 29.34 5.09 -26.56
N GLN A 187 29.32 5.24 -25.23
CA GLN A 187 30.46 4.91 -24.38
C GLN A 187 30.63 3.38 -24.37
N VAL A 188 31.63 2.89 -25.09
CA VAL A 188 32.14 1.53 -24.92
C VAL A 188 32.89 1.42 -23.58
N PRO A 189 32.81 0.29 -22.85
CA PRO A 189 32.37 -1.02 -23.33
C PRO A 189 30.85 -1.24 -23.25
N LEU A 190 30.25 -1.59 -24.39
CA LEU A 190 28.86 -2.03 -24.53
C LEU A 190 28.56 -3.39 -23.83
N THR A 191 29.45 -3.88 -22.96
CA THR A 191 29.59 -5.33 -22.73
C THR A 191 29.00 -5.83 -21.42
N THR A 192 28.39 -4.99 -20.58
CA THR A 192 27.85 -5.45 -19.29
C THR A 192 26.33 -5.55 -19.26
N GLY A 193 25.62 -5.05 -20.29
CA GLY A 193 24.15 -5.16 -20.37
C GLY A 193 23.61 -6.36 -21.16
N PHE A 194 24.46 -7.00 -21.96
CA PHE A 194 24.13 -8.22 -22.74
C PHE A 194 24.87 -9.47 -22.25
N ALA A 195 25.68 -9.34 -21.20
CA ALA A 195 26.37 -10.48 -20.63
C ALA A 195 25.38 -11.33 -19.82
N ARG A 196 25.49 -12.65 -19.95
CA ARG A 196 24.69 -13.58 -19.14
C ARG A 196 24.92 -13.35 -17.66
N THR A 197 23.86 -13.48 -16.87
CA THR A 197 23.97 -13.37 -15.41
C THR A 197 24.61 -14.63 -14.83
N GLY A 198 25.10 -14.56 -13.59
CA GLY A 198 25.65 -15.74 -12.90
C GLY A 198 24.62 -16.86 -12.76
N TYR A 199 23.37 -16.49 -12.48
CA TYR A 199 22.24 -17.41 -12.40
C TYR A 199 22.00 -18.15 -13.73
N GLU A 200 22.06 -17.43 -14.85
CA GLU A 200 21.89 -18.02 -16.18
C GLU A 200 22.96 -19.07 -16.47
N LEU A 201 24.23 -18.78 -16.16
CA LEU A 201 25.35 -19.71 -16.39
C LEU A 201 25.15 -21.03 -15.63
N ASP A 202 24.73 -20.95 -14.37
CA ASP A 202 24.45 -22.13 -13.54
C ASP A 202 23.28 -22.96 -14.12
N VAL A 203 22.21 -22.30 -14.57
CA VAL A 203 21.04 -22.97 -15.18
C VAL A 203 21.44 -23.65 -16.50
N ILE A 204 22.27 -23.00 -17.31
CA ILE A 204 22.77 -23.54 -18.58
C ILE A 204 23.67 -24.75 -18.33
N GLU A 205 24.59 -24.67 -17.38
CA GLU A 205 25.47 -25.78 -17.03
C GLU A 205 24.66 -26.98 -16.50
N ALA A 206 23.71 -26.73 -15.58
CA ALA A 206 22.84 -27.77 -15.05
C ALA A 206 21.99 -28.43 -16.16
N ARG A 207 21.50 -27.65 -17.14
CA ARG A 207 20.78 -28.18 -18.30
C ARG A 207 21.71 -29.04 -19.16
N ALA A 208 22.93 -28.58 -19.44
CA ALA A 208 23.90 -29.32 -20.24
C ALA A 208 24.29 -30.66 -19.57
N GLN A 209 24.52 -30.66 -18.26
CA GLN A 209 24.80 -31.86 -17.47
C GLN A 209 23.62 -32.85 -17.49
N LYS A 210 22.38 -32.37 -17.37
CA LYS A 210 21.19 -33.22 -17.48
C LYS A 210 21.04 -33.86 -18.85
N MET A 211 21.30 -33.10 -19.92
CA MET A 211 21.24 -33.61 -21.30
C MET A 211 22.36 -34.62 -21.59
N SER A 212 23.57 -34.39 -21.09
CA SER A 212 24.69 -35.33 -21.26
C SER A 212 24.44 -36.64 -20.53
N TYR A 213 23.93 -36.57 -19.30
CA TYR A 213 23.57 -37.74 -18.52
C TYR A 213 22.42 -38.53 -19.16
N GLY A 214 21.36 -37.86 -19.61
CA GLY A 214 20.25 -38.52 -20.32
C GLY A 214 20.69 -39.21 -21.61
N LYS A 215 21.58 -38.58 -22.38
CA LYS A 215 22.16 -39.18 -23.59
C LYS A 215 23.00 -40.43 -23.28
N ALA A 216 23.75 -40.42 -22.19
CA ALA A 216 24.53 -41.57 -21.73
C ALA A 216 23.61 -42.74 -21.35
N GLU A 217 22.55 -42.50 -20.58
CA GLU A 217 21.57 -43.54 -20.23
C GLU A 217 20.85 -44.11 -21.46
N GLU A 218 20.51 -43.27 -22.45
CA GLU A 218 19.91 -43.72 -23.71
C GLU A 218 20.87 -44.61 -24.51
N SER A 219 22.17 -44.26 -24.55
CA SER A 219 23.17 -45.11 -25.20
C SER A 219 23.36 -46.45 -24.48
N GLU A 220 23.44 -46.47 -23.15
CA GLU A 220 23.56 -47.71 -22.37
C GLU A 220 22.31 -48.60 -22.55
N ARG A 221 21.11 -48.01 -22.54
CA ARG A 221 19.86 -48.73 -22.82
C ARG A 221 19.78 -49.23 -24.25
N ALA A 222 20.34 -48.51 -25.23
CA ALA A 222 20.42 -48.96 -26.61
C ALA A 222 21.38 -50.15 -26.72
N GLU A 223 22.57 -50.09 -26.11
CA GLU A 223 23.57 -51.15 -26.10
C GLU A 223 23.05 -52.45 -25.47
N LEU A 224 22.34 -52.36 -24.33
CA LEU A 224 21.67 -53.49 -23.68
C LEU A 224 20.55 -54.12 -24.52
N LYS A 225 19.94 -53.37 -25.44
CA LYS A 225 18.92 -53.87 -26.37
C LYS A 225 19.52 -54.54 -27.61
N THR A 226 20.77 -54.27 -27.98
CA THR A 226 21.42 -54.93 -29.13
C THR A 226 22.06 -56.27 -28.75
N THR A 227 22.37 -56.46 -27.46
CA THR A 227 23.04 -57.66 -26.93
C THR A 227 22.10 -58.79 -26.49
N LYS A 228 20.82 -58.73 -26.87
CA LYS A 228 19.80 -59.73 -26.53
C LYS A 228 19.06 -60.20 -27.77
#